data_AF-A0A151ZAV9-F1
#
_entry.id   AF-A0A151ZAV9-F1
#
_cell.length_a   1.000
_cell.length_b   1.000
_cell.length_c   1.000
_cell.angle_alpha   90.00
_cell.angle_beta   90.00
_cell.angle_gamma   90.00
#
_symmetry.space_group_name_H-M   'P 1'
#
loop_
_entity.id
_entity.type
_entity.pdbx_description
1 polymer ?
#
loop_
_entity_poly.entity_id
_entity_poly.type
_entity_poly.pdbx_seq_one_letter_code
_entity_poly.pdbx_strand_id
1 'polypeptide(L)'
;MSTNIQSTNFDNDIPKEHWNSESVQKWCQVIGIPESDIQHIRDNKIAGSWLVLKKDNLEEELKEIQVSANSAFEIYLKFNPNLTSTGLENDDIITPPFTYSIHTLLLEKG
;
A
#
# COMPACT_ATOMS: atom_id res chain seq x y z
N MET A 1 4.48 -31.90 -11.88
CA MET A 1 4.87 -30.59 -11.31
C MET A 1 3.97 -29.55 -11.94
N SER A 2 3.01 -29.00 -11.20
CA SER A 2 2.05 -28.05 -11.74
C SER A 2 2.65 -26.65 -11.67
N THR A 3 3.15 -26.15 -12.80
CA THR A 3 3.42 -24.73 -12.98
C THR A 3 2.08 -24.00 -12.96
N ASN A 4 1.75 -23.40 -11.82
CA ASN A 4 0.67 -22.44 -11.70
C ASN A 4 1.10 -21.19 -12.49
N ILE A 5 0.82 -21.19 -13.81
CA ILE A 5 1.02 -20.04 -14.67
C ILE A 5 -0.09 -19.05 -14.32
N GLN A 6 0.13 -18.28 -13.27
CA GLN A 6 -0.72 -17.13 -12.96
C GLN A 6 -0.52 -16.12 -14.10
N SER A 7 -1.58 -15.93 -14.90
CA SER A 7 -1.59 -15.03 -16.05
C SER A 7 -1.04 -13.65 -15.65
N THR A 8 -0.03 -13.19 -16.37
CA THR A 8 0.70 -11.93 -16.17
C THR A 8 -0.08 -10.69 -16.65
N ASN A 9 -1.41 -10.71 -16.65
CA ASN A 9 -2.21 -9.50 -16.86
C ASN A 9 -2.66 -8.98 -15.49
N PHE A 10 -1.80 -8.18 -14.87
CA PHE A 10 -2.09 -7.42 -13.66
C PHE A 10 -2.86 -6.12 -14.01
N ASP A 11 -3.85 -6.20 -14.89
CA ASP A 11 -4.59 -5.07 -15.48
C ASP A 11 -5.56 -4.38 -14.48
N ASN A 12 -5.14 -4.21 -13.21
CA ASN A 12 -5.89 -3.66 -12.06
C ASN A 12 -6.42 -4.71 -11.07
N ASP A 13 -5.94 -5.95 -11.11
CA ASP A 13 -6.28 -6.93 -10.08
C ASP A 13 -5.66 -6.55 -8.73
N ILE A 14 -6.44 -6.69 -7.65
CA ILE A 14 -5.99 -6.50 -6.26
C ILE A 14 -5.35 -7.80 -5.78
N PRO A 15 -4.20 -7.75 -5.07
CA PRO A 15 -3.54 -8.94 -4.55
C PRO A 15 -4.50 -9.82 -3.72
N LYS A 16 -4.47 -11.13 -3.97
CA LYS A 16 -5.29 -12.14 -3.29
C LYS A 16 -4.40 -13.02 -2.41
N GLU A 17 -4.99 -13.70 -1.43
CA GLU A 17 -4.26 -14.52 -0.45
C GLU A 17 -3.23 -15.49 -1.07
N HIS A 18 -3.55 -16.10 -2.22
CA HIS A 18 -2.68 -17.06 -2.90
C HIS A 18 -1.54 -16.44 -3.71
N TRP A 19 -1.45 -15.11 -3.80
CA TRP A 19 -0.41 -14.45 -4.57
C TRP A 19 0.94 -14.63 -3.88
N ASN A 20 1.93 -15.06 -4.65
CA ASN A 20 3.30 -15.15 -4.16
C ASN A 20 3.95 -13.77 -4.08
N SER A 21 5.14 -13.70 -3.46
CA SER A 21 5.84 -12.44 -3.29
C SER A 21 6.25 -11.79 -4.62
N GLU A 22 6.57 -12.56 -5.65
CA GLU A 22 6.92 -12.03 -6.97
C GLU A 22 5.71 -11.33 -7.62
N SER A 23 4.52 -11.91 -7.50
CA SER A 23 3.26 -11.31 -7.98
C SER A 23 2.94 -10.01 -7.25
N VAL A 24 3.16 -9.96 -5.93
CA VAL A 24 2.97 -8.74 -5.13
C VAL A 24 3.96 -7.65 -5.54
N GLN A 25 5.24 -8.00 -5.76
CA GLN A 25 6.26 -7.04 -6.24
C GLN A 25 5.89 -6.46 -7.61
N LYS A 26 5.47 -7.31 -8.56
CA LYS A 26 5.01 -6.86 -9.89
C LYS A 26 3.79 -5.95 -9.78
N TRP A 27 2.85 -6.25 -8.90
CA TRP A 27 1.71 -5.38 -8.67
C TRP A 27 2.11 -4.01 -8.09
N CYS A 28 3.04 -3.98 -7.14
CA CYS A 28 3.59 -2.73 -6.62
C CYS A 28 4.23 -1.89 -7.74
N GLN A 29 4.94 -2.54 -8.67
CA GLN A 29 5.50 -1.88 -9.85
C GLN A 29 4.40 -1.31 -10.77
N VAL A 30 3.31 -2.05 -11.01
CA VAL A 30 2.18 -1.62 -11.86
C VAL A 30 1.48 -0.39 -11.28
N ILE A 31 1.31 -0.31 -9.95
CA ILE A 31 0.69 0.86 -9.31
C ILE A 31 1.67 2.03 -9.10
N GLY A 32 2.93 1.90 -9.53
CA GLY A 32 3.91 2.98 -9.52
C GLY A 32 4.75 3.14 -8.25
N ILE A 33 4.87 2.09 -7.43
CA ILE A 33 5.74 2.14 -6.24
C ILE A 33 7.22 2.18 -6.67
N PRO A 34 8.07 3.03 -6.05
CA PRO A 34 9.49 3.09 -6.35
C PRO A 34 10.20 1.76 -6.09
N GLU A 35 11.18 1.41 -6.93
CA GLU A 35 11.95 0.16 -6.81
C GLU A 35 12.63 0.01 -5.43
N SER A 36 13.05 1.11 -4.81
CA SER A 36 13.63 1.11 -3.45
C SER A 36 12.64 0.62 -2.39
N ASP A 37 11.37 0.97 -2.52
CA ASP A 37 10.32 0.50 -1.61
C ASP A 37 9.92 -0.94 -1.94
N ILE A 38 9.89 -1.31 -3.23
CA ILE A 38 9.66 -2.70 -3.68
C ILE A 38 10.76 -3.63 -3.15
N GLN A 39 12.01 -3.17 -3.05
CA GLN A 39 13.10 -3.92 -2.44
C GLN A 39 12.79 -4.30 -0.98
N HIS A 40 12.25 -3.39 -0.18
CA HIS A 40 11.85 -3.68 1.20
C HIS A 40 10.73 -4.73 1.27
N ILE A 41 9.75 -4.67 0.36
CA ILE A 41 8.67 -5.66 0.21
C ILE A 41 9.25 -7.04 -0.17
N ARG A 42 10.24 -7.07 -1.06
CA ARG A 42 10.94 -8.28 -1.49
C ARG A 42 11.74 -8.92 -0.35
N ASP A 43 12.53 -8.12 0.37
CA ASP A 43 13.42 -8.62 1.42
C ASP A 43 12.64 -9.23 2.59
N ASN A 44 11.46 -8.67 2.87
CA ASN A 44 10.51 -9.18 3.87
C ASN A 44 9.61 -10.31 3.34
N LYS A 45 9.77 -10.73 2.07
CA LYS A 45 9.01 -11.81 1.42
C LYS A 45 7.49 -11.62 1.52
N ILE A 46 7.05 -10.37 1.42
CA ILE A 46 5.63 -10.03 1.51
C ILE A 46 4.87 -10.71 0.37
N ALA A 47 3.83 -11.45 0.72
CA ALA A 47 2.97 -12.20 -0.19
C ALA A 47 1.51 -11.74 -0.01
N GLY A 48 0.62 -12.18 -0.90
CA GLY A 48 -0.77 -11.75 -0.88
C GLY A 48 -1.51 -12.09 0.41
N SER A 49 -1.21 -13.23 1.03
CA SER A 49 -1.75 -13.60 2.33
C SER A 49 -1.41 -12.60 3.43
N TRP A 50 -0.18 -12.07 3.43
CA TRP A 50 0.24 -11.06 4.39
C TRP A 50 -0.56 -9.76 4.21
N LEU A 51 -0.74 -9.29 2.97
CA LEU A 51 -1.55 -8.09 2.68
C LEU A 51 -3.01 -8.26 3.12
N VAL A 52 -3.60 -9.43 2.87
CA VAL A 52 -4.98 -9.75 3.29
C VAL A 52 -5.11 -9.78 4.80
N LEU A 53 -4.15 -10.38 5.51
CA LEU A 53 -4.16 -10.46 6.98
C LEU A 53 -3.97 -9.08 7.64
N LYS A 54 -3.21 -8.19 7.02
CA LYS A 54 -2.89 -6.85 7.53
C LYS A 54 -3.78 -5.75 6.96
N LYS A 55 -4.86 -6.10 6.25
CA LYS A 55 -5.70 -5.17 5.48
C LYS A 55 -6.08 -3.89 6.25
N ASP A 56 -6.45 -4.02 7.52
CA ASP A 56 -6.96 -2.93 8.35
C ASP A 56 -5.87 -1.99 8.88
N ASN A 57 -4.62 -2.46 8.99
CA ASN A 57 -3.46 -1.70 9.47
C ASN A 57 -2.28 -1.70 8.48
N LEU A 58 -2.57 -1.94 7.19
CA LEU A 58 -1.58 -2.24 6.17
C LEU A 58 -0.56 -1.11 5.99
N GLU A 59 -0.99 0.14 6.08
CA GLU A 59 -0.09 1.30 5.98
C GLU A 59 0.98 1.31 7.08
N GLU A 60 0.59 1.02 8.32
CA GLU A 60 1.49 1.00 9.47
C GLU A 60 2.50 -0.14 9.36
N GLU A 61 2.01 -1.34 9.01
CA GLU A 61 2.85 -2.53 8.86
C GLU A 61 3.87 -2.40 7.72
N LEU A 62 3.51 -1.69 6.63
CA LEU A 62 4.44 -1.38 5.55
C LEU A 62 5.54 -0.42 6.01
N LYS A 63 5.21 0.57 6.85
CA LYS A 63 6.22 1.48 7.42
C LYS A 63 7.16 0.75 8.38
N GLU A 64 6.68 -0.22 9.14
CA GLU A 64 7.53 -1.05 10.02
C GLU A 64 8.61 -1.81 9.24
N ILE A 65 8.31 -2.24 8.02
CA ILE A 65 9.29 -2.86 7.11
C ILE A 65 10.08 -1.85 6.27
N GLN A 66 10.05 -0.56 6.64
CA GLN A 66 10.78 0.54 6.02
C GLN A 66 10.30 0.98 4.64
N VAL A 67 9.08 0.60 4.22
CA VAL A 67 8.46 1.22 3.04
C VAL A 67 8.15 2.68 3.36
N SER A 68 8.48 3.58 2.43
CA SER A 68 8.20 5.01 2.61
C SER A 68 6.72 5.28 2.88
N ALA A 69 6.43 6.32 3.68
CA ALA A 69 5.05 6.64 4.07
C ALA A 69 4.12 6.86 2.87
N ASN A 70 4.62 7.48 1.80
CA ASN A 70 3.85 7.71 0.57
C ASN A 70 3.51 6.39 -0.13
N SER A 71 4.50 5.50 -0.30
CA SER A 71 4.29 4.20 -0.92
C SER A 71 3.38 3.28 -0.09
N ALA A 72 3.53 3.30 1.24
CA ALA A 72 2.67 2.56 2.15
C ALA A 72 1.20 2.99 2.03
N PHE A 73 0.96 4.31 1.97
CA PHE A 73 -0.37 4.88 1.78
C PHE A 73 -0.98 4.54 0.42
N GLU A 74 -0.21 4.65 -0.67
CA GLU A 74 -0.65 4.26 -2.02
C GLU A 74 -1.02 2.77 -2.10
N ILE A 75 -0.18 1.89 -1.55
CA ILE A 75 -0.47 0.45 -1.48
C ILE A 75 -1.77 0.22 -0.70
N TYR A 76 -1.93 0.87 0.46
CA TYR A 76 -3.14 0.75 1.27
C TYR A 76 -4.40 1.17 0.50
N LEU A 77 -4.38 2.32 -0.19
CA LEU A 77 -5.51 2.80 -0.98
C LEU A 77 -5.84 1.87 -2.16
N LYS A 78 -4.84 1.42 -2.91
CA LYS A 78 -5.03 0.52 -4.06
C LYS A 78 -5.51 -0.86 -3.63
N PHE A 79 -5.06 -1.34 -2.47
CA PHE A 79 -5.49 -2.61 -1.91
C PHE A 79 -6.92 -2.55 -1.34
N ASN A 80 -7.33 -1.39 -0.85
CA ASN A 80 -8.63 -1.14 -0.23
C ASN A 80 -9.47 -0.12 -1.03
N PRO A 81 -9.89 -0.45 -2.26
CA PRO A 81 -10.57 0.50 -3.15
C PRO A 81 -11.95 0.97 -2.63
N ASN A 82 -12.51 0.32 -1.61
CA ASN A 82 -13.80 0.71 -1.04
C ASN A 82 -13.69 1.82 0.00
N LEU A 83 -12.48 2.19 0.44
CA LEU A 83 -12.26 3.31 1.36
C LEU A 83 -12.57 4.67 0.73
N THR A 84 -12.51 4.77 -0.61
CA THR A 84 -12.91 5.98 -1.33
C THR A 84 -14.43 6.19 -1.35
N SER A 85 -15.24 5.23 -0.89
CA SER A 85 -16.70 5.38 -0.82
C SER A 85 -17.22 5.95 0.51
N THR A 86 -16.36 6.32 1.47
CA THR A 86 -16.78 6.83 2.79
C THR A 86 -15.97 8.02 3.28
N GLY A 87 -15.57 8.96 2.40
CA GLY A 87 -14.72 10.05 2.90
C GLY A 87 -14.46 11.28 2.04
N LEU A 88 -15.38 11.71 1.16
CA LEU A 88 -15.33 13.08 0.60
C LEU A 88 -16.68 13.80 0.51
N GLU A 89 -17.76 13.22 1.05
CA GLU A 89 -19.04 13.90 1.13
C GLU A 89 -19.57 13.80 2.56
N ASN A 90 -19.70 14.97 3.22
CA ASN A 90 -20.29 15.23 4.54
C ASN A 90 -19.34 15.17 5.74
N ASP A 91 -18.76 16.33 6.07
CA ASP A 91 -18.92 17.08 7.34
C ASP A 91 -19.18 16.34 8.67
N ASP A 92 -18.61 15.16 8.92
CA ASP A 92 -18.47 14.66 10.29
C ASP A 92 -17.09 14.03 10.54
N ILE A 93 -16.48 14.53 11.61
CA ILE A 93 -15.10 14.30 12.03
C ILE A 93 -14.89 12.80 12.32
N ILE A 94 -14.22 12.11 11.39
CA ILE A 94 -13.45 10.91 11.72
C ILE A 94 -12.00 11.20 11.34
N THR A 95 -11.26 11.71 12.32
CA THR A 95 -9.81 11.81 12.25
C THR A 95 -9.22 10.41 12.06
N PRO A 96 -8.41 10.16 11.01
CA PRO A 96 -7.52 8.99 11.03
C PRO A 96 -6.57 9.12 12.23
N PRO A 97 -6.08 8.02 12.84
CA PRO A 97 -5.22 8.09 14.04
C PRO A 97 -3.85 8.76 13.82
N PHE A 98 -3.54 9.28 12.63
CA PHE A 98 -2.34 10.07 12.40
C PHE A 98 -2.64 11.30 11.55
N THR A 99 -3.02 12.40 12.20
CA THR A 99 -2.88 13.73 11.62
C THR A 99 -1.38 14.01 11.43
N TYR A 100 -0.89 13.93 10.19
CA TYR A 100 0.32 14.65 9.81
C TYR A 100 -0.01 16.14 9.93
N SER A 101 0.49 16.78 10.98
CA SER A 101 0.38 18.22 11.15
C SER A 101 1.19 18.89 10.03
N ILE A 102 0.53 19.59 9.12
CA ILE A 102 1.17 20.35 8.04
C ILE A 102 1.68 21.73 8.51
N HIS A 103 2.01 21.87 9.80
CA HIS A 103 2.86 22.94 10.30
C HIS A 103 4.28 22.37 10.33
N THR A 104 5.22 22.72 9.46
CA THR A 104 5.74 24.08 9.30
C THR A 104 6.50 24.19 7.97
N LEU A 105 5.93 24.88 6.99
CA LEU A 105 6.67 25.41 5.84
C LEU A 105 6.21 26.84 5.53
N LEU A 106 6.19 27.67 6.56
CA LEU A 106 6.27 29.12 6.41
C LEU A 106 7.55 29.54 7.09
N LEU A 107 8.59 29.56 6.26
CA LEU A 107 9.86 30.24 6.46
C LEU A 107 9.64 31.54 7.25
N GLU A 108 10.29 31.60 8.41
CA GLU A 108 10.96 32.83 8.82
C GLU A 108 11.86 33.28 7.64
N LYS A 109 11.37 34.23 6.86
CA LYS A 109 12.23 35.23 6.22
C LYS A 109 11.67 36.58 6.60
N GLY A 110 12.52 37.35 7.26
CA GLY A 110 12.25 38.72 7.70
C GLY A 110 12.19 39.72 6.57
#